data_AF-A0A349U0L1-F1
#
_entry.id   AF-A0A349U0L1-F1
#
_cell.length_a   1.000
_cell.length_b   1.000
_cell.length_c   1.000
_cell.angle_alpha   90.00
_cell.angle_beta   90.00
_cell.angle_gamma   90.00
#
_symmetry.space_group_name_H-M   'P 1'
#
loop_
_entity.id
_entity.type
_entity.pdbx_description
1 polymer ?
#
loop_
_entity_poly.entity_id
_entity_poly.type
_entity_poly.pdbx_seq_one_letter_code
_entity_poly.pdbx_strand_id
1 'polypeptide(L)' 'MSVMQTYSEIINKWPSIADFAVDVDVYVGLAAVWKHRNSIPPRYWQAIVSAASARGIEGVSIELFATIAASKREAA' A
#
# COMPACT_ATOMS: atom_id res chain seq x y z
N MET A 1 -16.91 6.64 -11.63
CA MET A 1 -16.44 5.41 -10.96
C MET A 1 -15.73 5.82 -9.69
N SER A 2 -16.40 5.80 -8.54
CA SER A 2 -15.73 6.01 -7.26
C SER A 2 -15.03 4.71 -6.90
N VAL A 3 -13.76 4.60 -7.30
CA VAL A 3 -12.92 3.47 -6.93
C VAL A 3 -12.62 3.63 -5.45
N MET A 4 -13.24 2.82 -4.59
CA MET A 4 -12.79 2.72 -3.20
C MET A 4 -11.37 2.18 -3.22
N GLN A 5 -10.38 3.05 -3.02
CA GLN A 5 -8.99 2.64 -3.03
C GLN A 5 -8.70 1.75 -1.80
N THR A 6 -8.00 0.65 -2.02
CA THR A 6 -7.62 -0.32 -1.00
C THR A 6 -6.10 -0.42 -0.89
N TYR A 7 -5.60 -0.92 0.24
CA TYR A 7 -4.17 -1.22 0.38
C TYR A 7 -3.72 -2.28 -0.63
N SER A 8 -4.59 -3.22 -0.96
CA SER A 8 -4.33 -4.24 -1.98
C SER A 8 -4.13 -3.63 -3.38
N GLU A 9 -4.92 -2.62 -3.74
CA GLU A 9 -4.75 -1.88 -5.01
C GLU A 9 -3.48 -1.05 -5.02
N ILE A 10 -3.09 -0.45 -3.89
CA ILE A 10 -1.78 0.22 -3.79
C ILE A 10 -0.65 -0.79 -4.09
N ILE A 11 -0.66 -1.96 -3.43
CA ILE A 11 0.36 -3.00 -3.65
C ILE A 11 0.35 -3.50 -5.11
N ASN A 12 -0.82 -3.54 -5.76
CA ASN A 12 -0.95 -3.95 -7.17
C ASN A 12 -0.33 -2.96 -8.19
N LYS A 13 0.08 -1.76 -7.76
CA LYS A 13 0.80 -0.82 -8.64
C LYS A 13 2.22 -1.29 -8.96
N TRP A 14 2.75 -2.23 -8.18
CA TRP A 14 4.04 -2.86 -8.45
C TRP A 14 3.90 -4.00 -9.47
N PRO A 15 4.90 -4.24 -10.34
CA PRO A 15 4.87 -5.33 -11.32
C PRO A 15 4.68 -6.71 -10.68
N SER A 16 5.25 -6.92 -9.49
CA SER A 16 5.00 -8.09 -8.67
C SER A 16 5.06 -7.77 -7.18
N ILE A 17 4.54 -8.69 -6.37
CA ILE A 17 4.63 -8.57 -4.91
C ILE A 17 6.06 -8.72 -4.40
N ALA A 18 6.91 -9.42 -5.15
CA ALA A 18 8.33 -9.53 -4.83
C ALA A 18 9.02 -8.18 -5.03
N ASP A 19 8.71 -7.47 -6.12
CA ASP A 19 9.27 -6.13 -6.32
C ASP A 19 8.81 -5.14 -5.25
N PHE A 20 7.53 -5.18 -4.86
CA PHE A 20 7.04 -4.35 -3.75
C PHE A 20 7.80 -4.64 -2.46
N ALA A 21 8.03 -5.91 -2.16
CA ALA A 21 8.73 -6.32 -0.96
C ALA A 21 10.20 -5.83 -0.96
N VAL A 22 10.87 -5.90 -2.11
CA VAL A 22 12.24 -5.38 -2.28
C VAL A 22 12.28 -3.86 -2.11
N ASP A 23 11.38 -3.12 -2.76
CA ASP A 23 11.42 -1.65 -2.71
C ASP A 23 11.10 -1.09 -1.31
N VAL A 24 10.28 -1.81 -0.53
CA VAL A 24 9.84 -1.41 0.82
C VAL A 24 10.71 -2.03 1.93
N ASP A 25 11.71 -2.84 1.56
CA ASP A 25 12.59 -3.57 2.47
C ASP A 25 11.84 -4.47 3.47
N VAL A 26 10.99 -5.34 2.93
CA VAL A 26 10.21 -6.33 3.70
C VAL A 26 10.25 -7.71 3.08
N TYR A 27 9.91 -8.73 3.86
CA TYR A 27 9.76 -10.09 3.34
C TYR A 27 8.54 -10.21 2.42
N VAL A 28 8.67 -10.93 1.30
CA VAL A 28 7.58 -11.17 0.34
C VAL A 28 6.33 -11.75 1.01
N GLY A 29 6.51 -12.67 1.97
CA GLY A 29 5.39 -13.23 2.74
C GLY A 29 4.64 -12.19 3.57
N LEU A 30 5.34 -11.20 4.12
CA LEU A 30 4.73 -10.11 4.87
C LEU A 30 3.91 -9.20 3.94
N ALA A 31 4.45 -8.85 2.78
CA ALA A 31 3.73 -8.11 1.75
C ALA A 31 2.48 -8.87 1.28
N ALA A 32 2.56 -10.18 1.08
CA ALA A 32 1.43 -11.02 0.72
C ALA A 32 0.33 -11.02 1.77
N VAL A 33 0.70 -11.09 3.06
CA VAL A 33 -0.25 -10.99 4.18
C VAL A 33 -0.94 -9.63 4.19
N TRP A 34 -0.21 -8.53 3.97
CA TRP A 34 -0.80 -7.18 3.91
C TRP A 34 -1.78 -7.03 2.76
N LYS A 35 -1.42 -7.53 1.58
CA LYS A 35 -2.27 -7.56 0.39
C LYS A 35 -3.54 -8.37 0.62
N HIS A 36 -3.42 -9.58 1.18
CA HIS A 36 -4.56 -10.45 1.44
C HIS A 36 -5.50 -9.88 2.52
N ARG A 37 -4.94 -9.32 3.60
CA ARG A 37 -5.73 -8.74 4.71
C ARG A 37 -6.25 -7.34 4.42
N ASN A 38 -5.90 -6.76 3.27
CA ASN A 38 -6.15 -5.36 2.94
C ASN A 38 -5.84 -4.44 4.14
N SER A 39 -4.60 -4.51 4.63
CA SER A 39 -4.16 -3.78 5.81
C SER A 39 -2.64 -3.64 5.84
N ILE A 40 -2.15 -2.42 5.95
CA ILE A 40 -0.72 -2.09 6.06
C ILE A 40 -0.51 -1.31 7.36
N PRO A 41 0.42 -1.71 8.25
CA PRO A 41 0.71 -0.96 9.47
C PRO A 41 1.22 0.46 9.17
N PRO A 42 0.73 1.51 9.87
CA PRO A 42 1.07 2.91 9.58
C PRO A 42 2.55 3.24 9.52
N ARG A 43 3.37 2.56 10.33
CA ARG A 43 4.83 2.71 10.34
C ARG A 43 5.52 2.44 9.00
N TYR A 44 4.87 1.73 8.07
CA TYR A 44 5.43 1.43 6.74
C TYR A 44 4.94 2.39 5.65
N TRP A 45 3.95 3.24 5.92
CA TRP A 45 3.34 4.07 4.88
C TRP A 45 4.37 4.99 4.23
N GLN A 46 5.26 5.60 5.02
CA GLN A 46 6.29 6.48 4.50
C GLN A 46 7.32 5.74 3.65
N ALA A 47 7.74 4.54 4.06
CA ALA A 47 8.62 3.70 3.25
C ALA A 47 7.98 3.34 1.90
N ILE A 48 6.67 3.03 1.89
CA ILE A 48 5.93 2.71 0.66
C ILE A 48 5.79 3.93 -0.25
N VAL A 49 5.53 5.12 0.30
CA VAL A 49 5.47 6.36 -0.49
C VAL A 49 6.84 6.68 -1.10
N SER A 50 7.92 6.51 -0.34
CA SER A 50 9.28 6.68 -0.86
C SER A 50 9.60 5.67 -1.96
N ALA A 51 9.26 4.39 -1.76
CA ALA A 51 9.41 3.33 -2.76
C ALA A 51 8.62 3.61 -4.05
N ALA A 52 7.37 4.04 -3.92
CA ALA A 52 6.53 4.42 -5.04
C ALA A 52 7.14 5.60 -5.82
N SER A 53 7.58 6.64 -5.11
CA SER A 53 8.22 7.80 -5.70
C SER A 53 9.52 7.43 -6.45
N ALA A 54 10.36 6.59 -5.85
CA ALA A 54 11.60 6.12 -6.48
C ALA A 54 11.37 5.35 -7.78
N ARG A 55 10.22 4.67 -7.89
CA ARG A 55 9.82 3.91 -9.08
C ARG A 55 8.97 4.69 -10.08
N GLY A 56 8.61 5.94 -9.77
CA GLY A 56 7.70 6.75 -10.59
C GLY A 56 6.25 6.28 -10.56
N ILE A 57 5.84 5.57 -9.50
CA ILE A 57 4.44 5.15 -9.31
C ILE A 57 3.66 6.34 -8.76
N GLU A 58 2.75 6.86 -9.57
CA GLU A 58 1.91 8.01 -9.21
C GLU A 58 0.74 7.66 -8.30
N GLY A 59 0.25 8.66 -7.55
CA GLY A 59 -0.95 8.54 -6.72
C GLY A 59 -0.78 7.58 -5.54
N VAL A 60 0.43 7.48 -4.97
CA VAL A 60 0.70 6.82 -3.69
C VAL A 60 1.25 7.88 -2.75
N SER A 61 0.43 8.31 -1.79
CA SER A 61 0.77 9.39 -0.85
C SER A 61 0.26 9.08 0.55
N ILE A 62 0.79 9.75 1.57
CA ILE A 62 0.35 9.55 2.96
C ILE A 62 -1.14 9.90 3.12
N GLU A 63 -1.61 10.92 2.43
CA GLU A 63 -3.02 11.34 2.42
C GLU A 63 -3.91 10.22 1.91
N LEU A 64 -3.50 9.51 0.85
CA LEU A 64 -4.21 8.35 0.36
C LEU A 64 -4.31 7.26 1.42
N PHE A 65 -3.19 6.89 2.06
CA PHE A 65 -3.20 5.89 3.13
C PHE A 65 -4.14 6.31 4.29
N ALA A 66 -4.14 7.59 4.67
CA ALA A 66 -5.02 8.13 5.69
C ALA A 66 -6.50 8.05 5.29
N THR A 67 -6.84 8.37 4.04
CA THR A 67 -8.21 8.23 3.50
C THR A 67 -8.68 6.77 3.57
N ILE A 68 -7.85 5.81 3.14
CA ILE A 68 -8.18 4.38 3.18
C ILE A 68 -8.39 3.91 4.63
N ALA A 69 -7.52 4.35 5.55
CA ALA A 69 -7.63 4.02 6.96
C ALA A 69 -8.91 4.58 7.60
N ALA A 70 -9.29 5.82 7.25
CA ALA A 70 -10.52 6.46 7.71
C ALA A 70 -11.77 5.72 7.21
N SER A 71 -11.83 5.39 5.92
CA SER A 71 -12.97 4.63 5.35
C SER A 71 -13.14 3.24 5.97
N LYS A 72 -12.03 2.58 6.35
CA LYS A 72 -12.09 1.27 7.04
C LYS A 72 -12.67 1.37 8.46
N ARG A 73 -12.50 2.52 9.13
CA ARG A 73 -13.02 2.75 10.49
C ARG A 73 -14.52 3.06 10.49
N GLU A 74 -15.06 3.67 9.44
CA GLU A 74 -16.50 3.94 9.32
C GLU A 74 -17.32 2.70 9.00
N ALA A 75 -16.70 1.66 8.41
CA ALA A 75 -17.34 0.41 8.05
C ALA A 75 -17.29 -0.68 9.14
N ALA A 76 -16.65 -0.41 10.29
CA ALA A 76 -16.45 -1.34 11.40
C ALA A 76 -17.27 -0.92 12.63
#